data_AF-A0A8J4EUK7-F1
#
_entry.id   AF-A0A8J4EUK7-F1
#
_cell.length_a   1.000
_cell.length_b   1.000
_cell.length_c   1.000
_cell.angle_alpha   90.00
_cell.angle_beta   90.00
_cell.angle_gamma   90.00
#
_symmetry.space_group_name_H-M   'P 1'
#
loop_
_entity.id
_entity.type
_entity.pdbx_description
1 polymer ?
#
loop_
_entity_poly.entity_id
_entity_poly.type
_entity_poly.pdbx_seq_one_letter_code
_entity_poly.pdbx_strand_id
1 'polypeptide(L)'
;MVLTTSNITQAIDVAFVDRADIKAYIGPPTLAARYEMLRGSVVELSRAGIIAEDMSQMLLPYAAAVAISPPGASAAAGVGLSANSHLHATLYGSSRAATAGAIEAATAGVAGLGCGEATAGSGDVDSVSALVPTLSAMLLAAAVVCDGLSGRTLRKLPFLAHAGSPRLALAVPCAGKHFLRALHDAAAREQQDRSQLLSG
;
A
#
# COMPACT_ATOMS: atom_id res chain seq x y z
N MET A 1 19.12 -9.68 -31.72
CA MET A 1 17.86 -9.06 -31.22
C MET A 1 18.21 -7.72 -30.60
N VAL A 2 17.61 -6.63 -31.06
CA VAL A 2 17.84 -5.28 -30.53
C VAL A 2 16.57 -4.83 -29.83
N LEU A 3 16.67 -4.36 -28.58
CA LEU A 3 15.58 -3.83 -27.79
C LEU A 3 15.83 -2.35 -27.52
N THR A 4 14.87 -1.51 -27.89
CA THR A 4 14.95 -0.05 -27.73
C THR A 4 13.65 0.47 -27.12
N THR A 5 13.75 1.43 -26.22
CA THR A 5 12.59 2.04 -25.54
C THR A 5 12.60 3.55 -25.75
N SER A 6 11.45 4.15 -26.04
CA SER A 6 11.29 5.61 -26.07
C SER A 6 10.29 6.05 -25.00
N ASN A 7 10.62 7.12 -24.28
CA ASN A 7 9.71 7.77 -23.33
C ASN A 7 8.80 8.82 -23.99
N ILE A 8 9.06 9.18 -25.25
CA ILE A 8 8.29 10.17 -26.00
C ILE A 8 7.59 9.44 -27.14
N THR A 9 6.29 9.16 -26.98
CA THR A 9 5.56 8.24 -27.87
C THR A 9 5.16 8.87 -29.21
N GLN A 10 4.87 10.17 -29.23
CA GLN A 10 4.44 10.89 -30.44
C GLN A 10 5.58 11.57 -31.21
N ALA A 11 6.78 11.62 -30.63
CA ALA A 11 7.95 12.24 -31.27
C ALA A 11 8.99 11.20 -31.72
N ILE A 12 8.60 9.93 -31.87
CA ILE A 12 9.50 8.89 -32.36
C ILE A 12 9.70 9.09 -33.85
N ASP A 13 10.95 9.04 -34.28
CA ASP A 13 11.33 9.12 -35.68
C ASP A 13 10.63 8.04 -36.52
N VAL A 14 10.00 8.46 -37.61
CA VAL A 14 9.21 7.59 -38.49
C VAL A 14 10.06 6.51 -39.14
N ALA A 15 11.33 6.78 -39.45
CA ALA A 15 12.25 5.77 -39.99
C ALA A 15 12.64 4.73 -38.95
N PHE A 16 12.64 5.09 -37.66
CA PHE A 16 12.87 4.16 -36.57
C PHE A 16 11.65 3.25 -36.34
N VAL A 17 10.45 3.83 -36.43
CA VAL A 17 9.20 3.09 -36.42
C VAL A 17 9.17 2.13 -37.61
N ASP A 18 9.42 2.59 -38.84
CA ASP A 18 9.34 1.74 -40.05
C ASP A 18 10.24 0.50 -39.99
N ARG A 19 11.42 0.61 -39.36
CA ARG A 19 12.39 -0.50 -39.20
C ARG A 19 12.08 -1.46 -38.06
N ALA A 20 11.12 -1.15 -37.19
CA ALA A 20 10.80 -2.01 -36.04
C ALA A 20 9.74 -3.06 -36.40
N ASP A 21 10.09 -4.34 -36.24
CA ASP A 21 9.17 -5.46 -36.47
C ASP A 21 8.01 -5.47 -35.46
N ILE A 22 8.28 -5.11 -34.21
CA ILE A 22 7.30 -5.07 -33.12
C ILE A 22 7.32 -3.69 -32.48
N LYS A 23 6.12 -3.10 -32.36
CA LYS A 23 5.89 -1.83 -31.68
C LYS A 23 4.81 -2.04 -30.62
N ALA A 24 5.13 -1.75 -29.38
CA ALA A 24 4.20 -1.84 -28.27
C ALA A 24 4.25 -0.55 -27.46
N TYR A 25 3.09 0.10 -27.31
CA TYR A 25 2.92 1.16 -26.32
C TYR A 25 2.65 0.52 -24.96
N ILE A 26 3.42 0.90 -23.95
CA ILE A 26 3.23 0.47 -22.57
C ILE A 26 2.72 1.67 -21.76
N GLY A 27 1.42 1.65 -21.46
CA GLY A 27 0.76 2.68 -20.65
C GLY A 27 1.05 2.56 -19.15
N PRO A 28 0.44 3.45 -18.33
CA PRO A 28 0.47 3.30 -16.88
C PRO A 28 -0.15 1.97 -16.45
N PRO A 29 0.26 1.43 -15.28
CA PRO A 29 -0.23 0.15 -14.80
C PRO A 29 -1.74 0.19 -14.48
N THR A 30 -2.45 -0.84 -14.93
CA THR A 30 -3.86 -1.07 -14.59
C THR A 30 -4.03 -1.28 -13.09
N LEU A 31 -5.26 -1.12 -12.56
CA LEU A 31 -5.53 -1.35 -11.13
C LEU A 31 -5.06 -2.73 -10.66
N ALA A 32 -5.31 -3.77 -11.47
CA ALA A 32 -4.83 -5.13 -11.20
C ALA A 32 -3.29 -5.19 -11.08
N ALA A 33 -2.58 -4.56 -12.01
CA ALA A 33 -1.12 -4.49 -11.97
C ALA A 33 -0.61 -3.71 -10.75
N ARG A 34 -1.25 -2.57 -10.41
CA ARG A 34 -0.89 -1.80 -9.21
C ARG A 34 -1.06 -2.61 -7.94
N TYR A 35 -2.19 -3.31 -7.81
CA TYR A 35 -2.46 -4.19 -6.68
C TYR A 35 -1.39 -5.28 -6.57
N GLU A 36 -1.10 -6.03 -7.64
CA GLU A 36 -0.13 -7.12 -7.59
C GLU A 36 1.32 -6.61 -7.36
N MET A 37 1.68 -5.44 -7.88
CA MET A 37 2.98 -4.83 -7.59
C MET A 37 3.14 -4.47 -6.10
N LEU A 38 2.09 -3.86 -5.50
CA LEU A 38 2.09 -3.53 -4.08
C LEU A 38 2.03 -4.80 -3.21
N ARG A 39 1.20 -5.78 -3.58
CA ARG A 39 1.11 -7.09 -2.91
C ARG A 39 2.47 -7.79 -2.89
N GLY A 40 3.14 -7.88 -4.04
CA GLY A 40 4.47 -8.47 -4.14
C GLY A 40 5.49 -7.78 -3.23
N SER A 41 5.41 -6.45 -3.11
CA SER A 41 6.28 -5.69 -2.23
C SER A 41 5.98 -5.96 -0.74
N VAL A 42 4.71 -6.03 -0.35
CA VAL A 42 4.31 -6.34 1.03
C VAL A 42 4.71 -7.76 1.44
N VAL A 43 4.54 -8.73 0.54
CA VAL A 43 4.98 -10.11 0.75
C VAL A 43 6.50 -10.19 0.89
N GLU A 44 7.25 -9.43 0.08
CA GLU A 44 8.71 -9.38 0.19
C GLU A 44 9.18 -8.76 1.51
N LEU A 45 8.48 -7.71 2.00
CA LEU A 45 8.78 -7.11 3.30
C LEU A 45 8.48 -8.05 4.47
N SER A 46 7.45 -8.89 4.35
CA SER A 46 7.18 -9.99 5.29
C SER A 46 8.31 -11.03 5.25
N ARG A 47 8.73 -11.46 4.06
CA ARG A 47 9.87 -12.39 3.87
C ARG A 47 11.18 -11.84 4.44
N ALA A 48 11.39 -10.53 4.37
CA ALA A 48 12.57 -9.84 4.89
C ALA A 48 12.53 -9.61 6.42
N GLY A 49 11.42 -9.94 7.10
CA GLY A 49 11.25 -9.73 8.55
C GLY A 49 10.98 -8.27 8.93
N ILE A 50 10.60 -7.42 7.97
CA ILE A 50 10.18 -6.03 8.25
C ILE A 50 8.72 -6.00 8.70
N ILE A 51 7.89 -6.89 8.14
CA ILE A 51 6.50 -7.12 8.58
C ILE A 51 6.46 -8.43 9.39
N ALA A 52 5.76 -8.42 10.53
CA ALA A 52 5.78 -9.51 11.50
C ALA A 52 5.02 -10.76 11.03
N GLU A 53 3.90 -10.56 10.35
CA GLU A 53 3.00 -11.63 9.93
C GLU A 53 3.35 -12.14 8.53
N ASP A 54 2.98 -13.40 8.23
CA ASP A 54 3.11 -13.96 6.88
C ASP A 54 2.04 -13.38 5.95
N MET A 55 2.41 -12.30 5.24
CA MET A 55 1.51 -11.60 4.34
C MET A 55 1.16 -12.41 3.08
N SER A 56 1.89 -13.49 2.78
CA SER A 56 1.62 -14.32 1.59
C SER A 56 0.29 -15.07 1.71
N GLN A 57 -0.08 -15.47 2.93
CA GLN A 57 -1.34 -16.15 3.25
C GLN A 57 -2.45 -15.17 3.64
N MET A 58 -2.08 -13.96 4.08
CA MET A 58 -3.04 -12.96 4.58
C MET A 58 -3.55 -11.97 3.52
N LEU A 59 -2.97 -11.97 2.32
CA LEU A 59 -3.36 -11.10 1.19
C LEU A 59 -3.86 -11.90 0.00
N LEU A 60 -5.12 -11.68 -0.36
CA LEU A 60 -5.75 -12.30 -1.53
C LEU A 60 -5.13 -11.80 -2.84
N PRO A 61 -5.09 -12.62 -3.89
CA PRO A 61 -4.83 -12.16 -5.26
C PRO A 61 -5.89 -11.15 -5.71
N TYR A 62 -5.55 -10.28 -6.65
CA TYR A 62 -6.43 -9.19 -7.12
C TYR A 62 -7.84 -9.67 -7.49
N ALA A 63 -7.95 -10.76 -8.24
CA ALA A 63 -9.23 -11.30 -8.71
C ALA A 63 -10.18 -11.64 -7.55
N ALA A 64 -9.64 -12.22 -6.47
CA ALA A 64 -10.42 -12.55 -5.28
C ALA A 64 -10.68 -11.31 -4.42
N ALA A 65 -9.70 -10.42 -4.28
CA ALA A 65 -9.83 -9.18 -3.49
C ALA A 65 -10.92 -8.23 -4.03
N VAL A 66 -11.08 -8.15 -5.35
CA VAL A 66 -12.16 -7.35 -5.97
C VAL A 66 -13.53 -7.98 -5.77
N ALA A 67 -13.63 -9.32 -5.75
CA ALA A 67 -14.90 -10.03 -5.60
C ALA A 67 -15.51 -9.88 -4.19
N ILE A 68 -14.67 -9.70 -3.17
CA ILE A 68 -15.09 -9.48 -1.78
C ILE A 68 -15.27 -8.00 -1.42
N SER A 69 -14.80 -7.09 -2.27
CA SER A 69 -14.94 -5.66 -2.04
C SER A 69 -16.37 -5.22 -2.38
N PRO A 70 -17.04 -4.40 -1.56
CA PRO A 70 -18.39 -3.95 -1.87
C PRO A 70 -18.42 -3.21 -3.23
N PRO A 71 -19.50 -3.36 -4.02
CA PRO A 71 -19.59 -2.91 -5.41
C PRO A 71 -19.45 -1.38 -5.64
N GLY A 72 -19.20 -0.58 -4.61
CA GLY A 72 -18.94 0.87 -4.70
C GLY A 72 -17.47 1.29 -4.83
N ALA A 73 -16.50 0.43 -4.50
CA ALA A 73 -15.07 0.81 -4.51
C ALA A 73 -14.46 0.82 -5.93
N SER A 74 -14.95 -0.03 -6.84
CA SER A 74 -14.50 -0.09 -8.23
C SER A 74 -15.07 1.02 -9.12
N ALA A 75 -16.21 1.62 -8.74
CA ALA A 75 -16.84 2.72 -9.49
C ALA A 75 -16.26 4.10 -9.14
N ALA A 76 -15.62 4.25 -7.98
CA ALA A 76 -14.98 5.49 -7.56
C ALA A 76 -13.67 5.81 -8.30
N ALA A 77 -13.16 4.89 -9.13
CA ALA A 77 -11.97 5.10 -9.96
C ALA A 77 -12.13 6.22 -11.02
N GLY A 78 -13.35 6.73 -11.24
CA GLY A 78 -13.63 7.85 -12.14
C GLY A 78 -14.17 9.13 -11.49
N VAL A 79 -14.32 9.20 -10.16
CA VAL A 79 -14.94 10.36 -9.49
C VAL A 79 -14.01 10.91 -8.42
N GLY A 80 -13.54 12.14 -8.64
CA GLY A 80 -12.53 12.82 -7.82
C GLY A 80 -12.84 12.88 -6.32
N LEU A 81 -11.76 12.68 -5.54
CA LEU A 81 -11.38 13.20 -4.22
C LEU A 81 -12.37 13.25 -3.03
N SER A 82 -13.68 13.01 -3.15
CA SER A 82 -14.62 13.19 -2.02
C SER A 82 -15.00 11.89 -1.28
N ALA A 83 -14.87 10.71 -1.91
CA ALA A 83 -15.32 9.43 -1.33
C ALA A 83 -14.35 8.79 -0.31
N ASN A 84 -13.15 9.34 -0.12
CA ASN A 84 -12.10 8.71 0.69
C ASN A 84 -12.32 8.81 2.21
N SER A 85 -13.14 9.76 2.69
CA SER A 85 -13.36 9.96 4.13
C SER A 85 -14.16 8.83 4.79
N HIS A 86 -15.20 8.31 4.10
CA HIS A 86 -16.02 7.21 4.58
C HIS A 86 -15.27 5.86 4.51
N LEU A 87 -14.57 5.59 3.40
CA LEU A 87 -13.79 4.36 3.25
C LEU A 87 -12.66 4.27 4.28
N HIS A 88 -12.04 5.41 4.61
CA HIS A 88 -10.97 5.48 5.60
C HIS A 88 -11.48 5.15 7.03
N ALA A 89 -12.67 5.64 7.41
CA ALA A 89 -13.28 5.33 8.70
C ALA A 89 -13.69 3.85 8.83
N THR A 90 -14.23 3.26 7.76
CA THR A 90 -14.68 1.86 7.75
C THR A 90 -13.53 0.85 7.75
N LEU A 91 -12.45 1.11 7.02
CA LEU A 91 -11.32 0.16 6.89
C LEU A 91 -10.24 0.33 7.95
N TYR A 92 -9.97 1.57 8.39
CA TYR A 92 -8.84 1.86 9.28
C TYR A 92 -9.25 2.25 10.71
N GLY A 93 -10.56 2.39 10.97
CA GLY A 93 -11.10 2.85 12.25
C GLY A 93 -10.80 4.33 12.54
N SER A 94 -11.71 5.00 13.22
CA SER A 94 -11.58 6.40 13.64
C SER A 94 -10.42 6.59 14.63
N SER A 95 -9.19 6.77 14.13
CA SER A 95 -8.09 7.31 14.94
C SER A 95 -8.22 8.82 15.03
N ARG A 96 -9.15 9.32 15.85
CA ARG A 96 -9.00 10.64 16.47
C ARG A 96 -8.07 10.48 17.67
N ALA A 97 -6.78 10.67 17.45
CA ALA A 97 -5.87 11.16 18.48
C ALA A 97 -5.59 12.62 18.08
N ALA A 98 -6.37 13.56 18.61
CA ALA A 98 -6.07 14.27 19.86
C ALA A 98 -4.86 15.20 19.65
N THR A 99 -5.20 16.48 19.62
CA THR A 99 -4.41 17.71 19.66
C THR A 99 -3.07 17.65 20.40
N ALA A 100 -2.13 18.42 19.87
CA ALA A 100 -0.90 18.86 20.51
C ALA A 100 -1.08 19.30 21.97
N GLY A 101 -0.10 18.95 22.82
CA GLY A 101 0.15 19.59 24.11
C GLY A 101 0.10 18.65 25.31
N ALA A 102 1.22 18.00 25.63
CA ALA A 102 1.66 17.72 26.99
C ALA A 102 3.08 17.16 26.95
N ILE A 103 4.05 18.02 27.25
CA ILE A 103 5.40 17.67 27.63
C ILE A 103 5.31 17.45 29.13
N GLU A 104 5.54 16.25 29.65
CA GLU A 104 6.15 16.10 30.98
C GLU A 104 6.67 14.67 31.24
N ALA A 105 8.00 14.63 31.38
CA ALA A 105 8.83 13.81 32.23
C ALA A 105 8.30 12.46 32.78
N ALA A 106 8.97 11.37 32.38
CA ALA A 106 9.34 10.30 33.32
C ALA A 106 10.53 9.50 32.76
N THR A 107 11.74 10.00 33.00
CA THR A 107 12.95 9.18 32.99
C THR A 107 13.17 8.57 34.37
N ALA A 108 13.68 7.34 34.37
CA ALA A 108 14.28 6.55 35.47
C ALA A 108 13.37 5.53 36.17
N GLY A 109 13.74 4.25 36.03
CA GLY A 109 13.18 3.15 36.80
C GLY A 109 13.43 1.78 36.20
N VAL A 110 14.69 1.33 36.19
CA VAL A 110 15.06 -0.07 35.93
C VAL A 110 14.41 -0.96 37.00
N ALA A 111 13.64 -1.98 36.59
CA ALA A 111 13.60 -3.33 37.17
C ALA A 111 12.36 -4.11 36.72
N GLY A 112 12.59 -5.34 36.26
CA GLY A 112 11.75 -6.46 36.71
C GLY A 112 10.67 -6.98 35.79
N LEU A 113 11.00 -8.11 35.14
CA LEU A 113 10.19 -9.33 35.05
C LEU A 113 8.77 -9.26 34.45
N GLY A 114 8.60 -10.03 33.38
CA GLY A 114 7.31 -10.47 32.86
C GLY A 114 7.44 -11.48 31.73
N CYS A 115 8.33 -12.47 31.88
CA CYS A 115 8.20 -13.71 31.11
C CYS A 115 7.04 -14.52 31.69
N GLY A 116 6.13 -15.01 30.84
CA GLY A 116 5.11 -16.00 31.17
C GLY A 116 3.69 -15.42 31.18
N GLU A 117 2.67 -16.02 30.58
CA GLU A 117 2.55 -17.41 30.13
C GLU A 117 1.66 -17.50 28.88
N ALA A 118 2.06 -18.43 28.02
CA ALA A 118 1.18 -19.06 27.06
C ALA A 118 -0.02 -19.65 27.81
N THR A 119 -1.20 -19.06 27.59
CA THR A 119 -2.42 -19.86 27.69
C THR A 119 -2.47 -20.69 26.41
N ALA A 120 -2.06 -21.94 26.52
CA ALA A 120 -2.39 -22.99 25.58
C ALA A 120 -3.93 -23.15 25.58
N GLY A 121 -4.58 -22.34 24.75
CA GLY A 121 -6.00 -22.39 24.44
C GLY A 121 -6.18 -22.92 23.03
N SER A 122 -6.80 -24.09 22.94
CA SER A 122 -7.28 -24.72 21.72
C SER A 122 -8.29 -23.83 20.97
N GLY A 123 -7.93 -23.43 19.74
CA GLY A 123 -8.85 -22.97 18.70
C GLY A 123 -8.75 -21.49 18.36
N ASP A 124 -8.23 -21.13 17.18
CA ASP A 124 -8.39 -19.78 16.59
C ASP A 124 -8.07 -19.74 15.08
N VAL A 125 -8.45 -20.78 14.33
CA VAL A 125 -8.38 -20.75 12.85
C VAL A 125 -9.36 -19.75 12.22
N ASP A 126 -10.39 -19.33 12.97
CA ASP A 126 -11.43 -18.41 12.49
C ASP A 126 -11.02 -16.92 12.58
N SER A 127 -10.16 -16.56 13.55
CA SER A 127 -9.75 -15.19 13.82
C SER A 127 -8.80 -14.62 12.73
N VAL A 128 -7.90 -15.46 12.18
CA VAL A 128 -7.01 -15.09 11.08
C VAL A 128 -7.77 -15.00 9.76
N SER A 129 -8.72 -15.91 9.53
CA SER A 129 -9.60 -15.90 8.34
C SER A 129 -10.39 -14.61 8.22
N ALA A 130 -10.85 -14.05 9.34
CA ALA A 130 -11.58 -12.78 9.37
C ALA A 130 -10.74 -11.56 8.96
N LEU A 131 -9.41 -11.61 9.13
CA LEU A 131 -8.51 -10.50 8.79
C LEU A 131 -8.15 -10.45 7.30
N VAL A 132 -8.18 -11.59 6.60
CA VAL A 132 -7.78 -11.69 5.19
C VAL A 132 -8.58 -10.74 4.29
N PRO A 133 -9.93 -10.67 4.37
CA PRO A 133 -10.72 -9.72 3.60
C PRO A 133 -10.35 -8.26 3.91
N THR A 134 -10.14 -7.94 5.19
CA THR A 134 -9.86 -6.57 5.63
C THR A 134 -8.50 -6.08 5.12
N LEU A 135 -7.44 -6.88 5.28
CA LEU A 135 -6.10 -6.51 4.82
C LEU A 135 -6.04 -6.40 3.29
N SER A 136 -6.71 -7.33 2.59
CA SER A 136 -6.82 -7.29 1.13
C SER A 136 -7.58 -6.04 0.66
N ALA A 137 -8.64 -5.64 1.35
CA ALA A 137 -9.39 -4.42 1.06
C ALA A 137 -8.56 -3.15 1.32
N MET A 138 -7.76 -3.11 2.39
CA MET A 138 -6.83 -1.99 2.65
C MET A 138 -5.79 -1.84 1.53
N LEU A 139 -5.21 -2.96 1.08
CA LEU A 139 -4.26 -2.95 -0.03
C LEU A 139 -4.92 -2.51 -1.35
N LEU A 140 -6.16 -2.97 -1.59
CA LEU A 140 -6.94 -2.55 -2.76
C LEU A 140 -7.23 -1.04 -2.73
N ALA A 141 -7.61 -0.50 -1.57
CA ALA A 141 -7.80 0.94 -1.40
C ALA A 141 -6.51 1.72 -1.72
N ALA A 142 -5.35 1.26 -1.24
CA ALA A 142 -4.07 1.88 -1.58
C ALA A 142 -3.78 1.83 -3.10
N ALA A 143 -4.07 0.69 -3.76
CA ALA A 143 -3.89 0.53 -5.20
C ALA A 143 -4.83 1.44 -6.02
N VAL A 144 -6.05 1.70 -5.54
CA VAL A 144 -6.99 2.65 -6.15
C VAL A 144 -6.42 4.07 -6.10
N VAL A 145 -5.92 4.50 -4.95
CA VAL A 145 -5.30 5.83 -4.78
C VAL A 145 -4.11 6.03 -5.72
N CYS A 146 -3.38 4.96 -6.06
CA CYS A 146 -2.22 5.01 -6.95
C CYS A 146 -2.54 5.20 -8.45
N ASP A 147 -3.76 5.58 -8.82
CA ASP A 147 -4.13 5.74 -10.23
C ASP A 147 -3.26 6.79 -10.96
N GLY A 148 -2.83 6.47 -12.18
CA GLY A 148 -1.93 7.33 -12.95
C GLY A 148 -0.47 7.40 -12.46
N LEU A 149 -0.12 6.76 -11.34
CA LEU A 149 1.28 6.67 -10.90
C LEU A 149 2.10 5.73 -11.78
N SER A 150 3.36 6.09 -12.02
CA SER A 150 4.27 5.26 -12.80
C SER A 150 4.69 4.00 -12.02
N GLY A 151 5.08 2.95 -12.74
CA GLY A 151 5.67 1.77 -12.11
C GLY A 151 6.94 2.06 -11.31
N ARG A 152 7.67 3.15 -11.62
CA ARG A 152 8.81 3.60 -10.81
C ARG A 152 8.36 4.15 -9.47
N THR A 153 7.32 4.99 -9.49
CA THR A 153 6.72 5.58 -8.27
C THR A 153 6.16 4.48 -7.37
N LEU A 154 5.38 3.55 -7.92
CA LEU A 154 4.79 2.43 -7.17
C LEU A 154 5.83 1.60 -6.41
N ARG A 155 7.00 1.33 -7.02
CA ARG A 155 8.07 0.57 -6.37
C ARG A 155 8.78 1.35 -5.26
N LYS A 156 8.68 2.68 -5.24
CA LYS A 156 9.21 3.52 -4.15
C LYS A 156 8.25 3.61 -2.96
N LEU A 157 6.95 3.44 -3.18
CA LEU A 157 5.94 3.61 -2.13
C LEU A 157 6.18 2.78 -0.87
N PRO A 158 6.61 1.49 -0.93
CA PRO A 158 6.89 0.71 0.28
C PRO A 158 7.97 1.35 1.16
N PHE A 159 9.02 1.90 0.55
CA PHE A 159 10.08 2.61 1.26
C PHE A 159 9.55 3.93 1.87
N LEU A 160 8.80 4.72 1.09
CA LEU A 160 8.20 5.97 1.56
C LEU A 160 7.19 5.75 2.69
N ALA A 161 6.45 4.65 2.65
CA ALA A 161 5.52 4.25 3.70
C ALA A 161 6.25 3.98 5.02
N HIS A 162 7.31 3.18 4.95
CA HIS A 162 8.13 2.84 6.10
C HIS A 162 8.85 4.06 6.69
N ALA A 163 9.52 4.85 5.84
CA ALA A 163 10.28 6.03 6.28
C ALA A 163 9.40 7.19 6.76
N GLY A 164 8.24 7.39 6.13
CA GLY A 164 7.33 8.49 6.45
C GLY A 164 6.45 8.25 7.68
N SER A 165 6.56 7.09 8.33
CA SER A 165 5.72 6.72 9.47
C SER A 165 6.56 6.52 10.73
N PRO A 166 6.52 7.46 11.71
CA PRO A 166 7.31 7.35 12.93
C PRO A 166 7.05 6.03 13.70
N ARG A 167 5.81 5.54 13.63
CA ARG A 167 5.39 4.28 14.25
C ARG A 167 6.07 3.04 13.64
N LEU A 168 6.43 3.08 12.36
CA LEU A 168 7.14 1.99 11.69
C LEU A 168 8.66 2.12 11.89
N ALA A 169 9.18 3.35 11.92
CA ALA A 169 10.59 3.60 12.16
C ALA A 169 11.11 3.10 13.53
N LEU A 170 10.22 3.00 14.53
CA LEU A 170 10.55 2.55 15.88
C LEU A 170 10.22 1.07 16.15
N ALA A 171 9.63 0.35 15.19
CA ALA A 171 9.14 -1.01 15.39
C ALA A 171 9.45 -1.90 14.19
N VAL A 172 10.50 -2.72 14.31
CA VAL A 172 10.81 -3.81 13.37
C VAL A 172 10.89 -5.12 14.17
N PRO A 173 10.07 -6.13 13.86
CA PRO A 173 9.07 -6.16 12.79
C PRO A 173 7.82 -5.31 13.12
N CYS A 174 7.20 -4.71 12.11
CA CYS A 174 5.95 -3.97 12.23
C CYS A 174 4.73 -4.84 11.88
N ALA A 175 3.55 -4.52 12.42
CA ALA A 175 2.32 -5.24 12.05
C ALA A 175 1.84 -4.84 10.65
N GLY A 176 1.42 -5.82 9.84
CA GLY A 176 1.00 -5.65 8.45
C GLY A 176 -0.14 -4.65 8.29
N LYS A 177 -1.10 -4.63 9.23
CA LYS A 177 -2.18 -3.62 9.24
C LYS A 177 -1.64 -2.19 9.33
N HIS A 178 -0.64 -1.95 10.18
CA HIS A 178 -0.04 -0.62 10.30
C HIS A 178 0.75 -0.26 9.04
N PHE A 179 1.46 -1.23 8.46
CA PHE A 179 2.17 -1.02 7.20
C PHE A 179 1.23 -0.67 6.04
N LEU A 180 0.13 -1.40 5.87
CA LEU A 180 -0.85 -1.13 4.81
C LEU A 180 -1.51 0.24 4.94
N ARG A 181 -1.78 0.69 6.18
CA ARG A 181 -2.23 2.07 6.43
C ARG A 181 -1.18 3.10 6.03
N ALA A 182 0.07 2.91 6.46
CA ALA A 182 1.17 3.79 6.07
C ALA A 182 1.39 3.83 4.56
N LEU A 183 1.18 2.69 3.88
CA LEU A 183 1.28 2.57 2.42
C LEU A 183 0.20 3.38 1.71
N HIS A 184 -1.05 3.27 2.18
CA HIS A 184 -2.15 4.11 1.71
C HIS A 184 -1.84 5.60 1.89
N ASP A 185 -1.36 6.00 3.08
CA ASP A 185 -1.05 7.40 3.38
C ASP A 185 0.12 7.92 2.54
N ALA A 186 1.14 7.09 2.27
CA ALA A 186 2.24 7.43 1.38
C ALA A 186 1.77 7.61 -0.08
N ALA A 187 0.89 6.73 -0.57
CA ALA A 187 0.29 6.87 -1.89
C ALA A 187 -0.53 8.16 -2.02
N ALA A 188 -1.31 8.51 -0.99
CA ALA A 188 -2.09 9.74 -0.96
C ALA A 188 -1.21 11.00 -0.99
N ARG A 189 -0.10 11.01 -0.25
CA ARG A 189 0.88 12.10 -0.29
C ARG A 189 1.51 12.25 -1.67
N GLU A 190 1.96 11.15 -2.27
CA GLU A 190 2.57 11.17 -3.60
C GLU A 190 1.60 11.72 -4.67
N GLN A 191 0.31 11.39 -4.57
CA GLN A 191 -0.71 11.95 -5.46
C GLN A 191 -0.94 13.44 -5.25
N GLN A 192 -0.90 13.90 -3.99
CA GLN A 192 -1.03 15.31 -3.67
C GLN A 192 0.18 16.11 -4.19
N ASP A 193 1.39 15.59 -4.02
CA ASP A 193 2.60 16.24 -4.51
C ASP A 193 2.56 16.33 -6.05
N ARG A 194 2.08 15.28 -6.71
CA ARG A 194 1.87 15.27 -8.17
C ARG A 194 0.82 16.29 -8.61
N SER A 195 -0.30 16.43 -7.89
CA SER A 195 -1.37 17.36 -8.26
C SER A 195 -0.92 18.83 -8.13
N GLN A 196 -0.09 19.14 -7.13
CA GLN A 196 0.50 20.47 -6.96
C GLN A 196 1.37 20.87 -8.15
N LEU A 197 2.19 19.95 -8.65
CA LEU A 197 3.06 20.19 -9.82
C LEU A 197 2.27 20.38 -11.14
N LEU A 198 1.04 19.88 -11.20
CA LEU A 198 0.15 20.03 -12.37
C LEU A 198 -0.71 21.30 -12.29
N SER A 199 -0.78 21.94 -11.12
CA SER A 199 -1.60 23.13 -10.86
C SER A 199 -0.84 24.46 -10.99
N GLY A 200 0.48 24.42 -11.15
CA GLY A 200 1.34 25.59 -11.39
C GLY A 200 1.74 25.70 -12.85
#